data_AF-A0A9E7EPW8-F1
#
_entry.id   AF-A0A9E7EPW8-F1
#
_cell.length_a   1.000
_cell.length_b   1.000
_cell.length_c   1.000
_cell.angle_alpha   90.00
_cell.angle_beta   90.00
_cell.angle_gamma   90.00
#
_symmetry.space_group_name_H-M   'P 1'
#
loop_
_entity.id
_entity.type
_entity.pdbx_description
1 polymer ?
#
loop_
_entity_poly.entity_id
_entity_poly.type
_entity_poly.pdbx_seq_one_letter_code
_entity_poly.pdbx_strand_id
1 'polypeptide(L)'
;MEGNFGPVEQVLWPVSVFSGVIMCKVVYDLTRKISTVHFKGYDKLSRLQRIEWNNRGFSTFHAIVVAAVSFYLLVVSDLFKSGTQGEFVINRKSFLSDTIFGISLGYFLSDLAMILWHFPSLGGKEYVLHHGLSMFSIFLSLVSGKAHMYILMILLTETTTPFVNLRWYLDLAGQKSSNLYLYNGVALFLGWMVVQLHPVVFFSWIK
;
A
#
# COMPACT_ATOMS: atom_id res chain seq x y z
N MET A 1 -4.99 -29.38 5.93
CA MET A 1 -4.44 -28.32 5.07
C MET A 1 -2.94 -28.37 5.24
N GLU A 2 -2.19 -28.83 4.25
CA GLU A 2 -0.77 -28.53 4.23
C GLU A 2 -0.67 -27.03 3.96
N GLY A 3 -0.16 -26.29 4.96
CA GLY A 3 0.02 -24.85 4.82
C GLY A 3 1.04 -24.55 3.73
N ASN A 4 0.92 -23.38 3.12
CA ASN A 4 1.86 -22.87 2.13
C ASN A 4 3.15 -22.38 2.81
N PHE A 5 3.74 -23.20 3.67
CA PHE A 5 4.84 -22.82 4.57
C PHE A 5 6.02 -23.77 4.40
N GLY A 6 6.62 -23.75 3.20
CA GLY A 6 7.81 -24.51 2.88
C GLY A 6 9.10 -23.86 3.41
N PRO A 7 10.26 -24.52 3.19
CA PRO A 7 11.56 -23.98 3.60
C PRO A 7 11.90 -22.62 2.99
N VAL A 8 11.41 -22.35 1.78
CA VAL A 8 11.61 -21.05 1.10
C VAL A 8 10.77 -19.97 1.78
N GLU A 9 9.49 -20.24 2.04
CA GLU A 9 8.58 -19.30 2.69
C GLU A 9 8.99 -18.94 4.11
N GLN A 10 9.57 -19.89 4.85
CA GLN A 10 10.15 -19.68 6.19
C GLN A 10 11.22 -18.58 6.23
N VAL A 11 11.95 -18.40 5.13
CA VAL A 11 12.97 -17.35 5.01
C VAL A 11 12.41 -16.12 4.32
N LEU A 12 11.67 -16.32 3.23
CA LEU A 12 11.16 -15.23 2.38
C LEU A 12 10.23 -14.30 3.16
N TRP A 13 9.26 -14.84 3.91
CA TRP A 13 8.25 -13.99 4.53
C TRP A 13 8.85 -13.12 5.64
N PRO A 14 9.63 -13.64 6.61
CA PRO A 14 10.25 -12.78 7.62
C PRO A 14 11.19 -11.74 7.03
N VAL A 15 11.99 -12.11 6.02
CA VAL A 15 12.89 -11.16 5.34
C VAL A 15 12.09 -10.07 4.63
N SER A 16 10.98 -10.41 3.98
CA SER A 16 10.10 -9.45 3.30
C SER A 16 9.41 -8.51 4.29
N VAL A 17 8.88 -9.04 5.41
CA VAL A 17 8.29 -8.25 6.49
C VAL A 17 9.31 -7.27 7.08
N PHE A 18 10.51 -7.77 7.40
CA PHE A 18 11.59 -6.93 7.91
C PHE A 18 12.00 -5.85 6.89
N SER A 19 12.07 -6.20 5.60
CA SER A 19 12.33 -5.25 4.52
C SER A 19 11.27 -4.15 4.46
N GLY A 20 10.00 -4.46 4.69
CA GLY A 20 8.92 -3.48 4.81
C GLY A 20 9.14 -2.51 5.97
N VAL A 21 9.52 -3.02 7.15
CA VAL A 21 9.81 -2.16 8.32
C VAL A 21 11.01 -1.24 8.06
N ILE A 22 12.09 -1.78 7.48
CA ILE A 22 13.28 -1.00 7.11
C ILE A 22 12.94 0.06 6.05
N MET A 23 12.14 -0.30 5.04
CA MET A 23 11.65 0.63 4.03
C MET A 23 10.89 1.80 4.67
N CYS A 24 9.98 1.54 5.61
CA CYS A 24 9.27 2.60 6.32
C CYS A 24 10.24 3.55 7.04
N LYS A 25 11.23 3.01 7.77
CA LYS A 25 12.21 3.83 8.49
C LYS A 25 13.07 4.67 7.54
N VAL A 26 13.59 4.07 6.49
CA VAL A 26 14.45 4.73 5.51
C VAL A 26 13.68 5.84 4.80
N VAL A 27 12.48 5.55 4.29
CA VAL A 27 11.68 6.54 3.58
C VAL A 27 11.19 7.65 4.50
N TYR A 28 10.87 7.35 5.77
CA TYR A 28 10.55 8.37 6.77
C TYR A 28 11.71 9.37 6.94
N ASP A 29 12.94 8.87 7.11
CA ASP A 29 14.11 9.72 7.30
C ASP A 29 14.46 10.51 6.03
N LEU A 30 14.34 9.89 4.85
CA LEU A 30 14.53 10.56 3.57
C LEU A 30 13.50 11.66 3.37
N THR A 31 12.22 11.36 3.65
CA THR A 31 11.12 12.33 3.57
C THR A 31 11.42 13.51 4.47
N ARG A 32 11.83 13.26 5.72
CA ARG A 32 12.24 14.32 6.65
C ARG A 32 13.38 15.18 6.08
N LYS A 33 14.47 14.56 5.61
CA LYS A 33 15.65 15.27 5.07
C LYS A 33 15.30 16.11 3.83
N ILE A 34 14.58 15.52 2.88
CA ILE A 34 14.11 16.22 1.67
C ILE A 34 13.19 17.38 2.07
N SER A 35 12.30 17.15 3.02
CA SER A 35 11.32 18.16 3.46
C SER A 35 11.99 19.35 4.14
N THR A 36 12.96 19.12 5.02
CA THR A 36 13.73 20.20 5.66
C THR A 36 14.49 21.06 4.66
N VAL A 37 14.99 20.47 3.57
CA VAL A 37 15.80 21.20 2.57
C VAL A 37 14.92 21.94 1.55
N HIS A 38 13.85 21.30 1.07
CA HIS A 38 13.08 21.80 -0.07
C HIS A 38 11.77 22.49 0.31
N PHE A 39 11.24 22.28 1.51
CA PHE A 39 9.94 22.81 1.93
C PHE A 39 10.10 23.78 3.09
N LYS A 40 10.21 25.09 2.78
CA LYS A 40 10.38 26.18 3.77
C LYS A 40 9.32 26.21 4.88
N GLY A 41 8.13 25.63 4.64
CA GLY A 41 7.06 25.53 5.62
C GLY A 41 7.23 24.37 6.62
N TYR A 42 8.05 23.38 6.29
CA TYR A 42 8.18 22.14 7.07
C TYR A 42 8.66 22.37 8.50
N ASP A 43 9.66 23.24 8.69
CA ASP A 43 10.20 23.52 10.03
C ASP A 43 9.26 24.31 10.92
N LYS A 44 8.25 24.96 10.33
CA LYS A 44 7.19 25.70 11.05
C LYS A 44 6.04 24.79 11.48
N LEU A 45 5.98 23.55 10.99
CA LEU A 45 4.95 22.60 11.35
C LEU A 45 5.08 22.17 12.80
N SER A 46 3.93 21.91 13.43
CA SER A 46 3.90 21.32 14.77
C SER A 46 4.60 19.95 14.78
N ARG A 47 4.98 19.46 15.97
CA ARG A 47 5.59 18.13 16.11
C ARG A 47 4.71 17.04 15.49
N LEU A 48 3.40 17.08 15.74
CA LEU A 48 2.46 16.09 15.21
C LEU A 48 2.31 16.20 13.69
N GLN A 49 2.23 17.42 13.15
CA GLN A 49 2.16 17.63 11.70
C GLN A 49 3.41 17.13 10.97
N ARG A 50 4.61 17.29 11.55
CA ARG A 50 5.84 16.73 10.96
C ARG A 50 5.85 15.21 10.98
N ILE A 51 5.31 14.59 12.04
CA ILE A 51 5.19 13.14 12.13
C ILE A 51 4.23 12.64 11.05
N GLU A 52 3.04 13.23 10.94
CA GLU A 52 2.07 12.87 9.89
C GLU A 52 2.64 13.09 8.49
N TRP A 53 3.32 14.23 8.29
CA TRP A 53 3.98 14.56 7.02
C TRP A 53 4.97 13.47 6.60
N ASN A 54 5.83 13.04 7.53
CA ASN A 54 6.83 12.02 7.24
C ASN A 54 6.20 10.63 7.06
N ASN A 55 5.13 10.31 7.81
CA ASN A 55 4.38 9.06 7.64
C ASN A 55 3.76 8.95 6.25
N ARG A 56 3.18 10.04 5.76
CA ARG A 56 2.64 10.14 4.40
C ARG A 56 3.70 9.90 3.32
N GLY A 57 4.98 10.16 3.63
CA GLY A 57 6.09 9.87 2.72
C GLY A 57 6.28 8.38 2.47
N PHE A 58 6.35 7.57 3.54
CA PHE A 58 6.53 6.12 3.36
C PHE A 58 5.25 5.43 2.88
N SER A 59 4.06 5.91 3.23
CA SER A 59 2.81 5.36 2.65
C SER A 59 2.67 5.67 1.17
N THR A 60 3.09 6.86 0.72
CA THR A 60 3.17 7.15 -0.72
C THR A 60 4.16 6.23 -1.43
N PHE A 61 5.34 5.98 -0.85
CA PHE A 61 6.32 5.08 -1.46
C PHE A 61 5.79 3.64 -1.55
N HIS A 62 5.25 3.10 -0.45
CA HIS A 62 4.64 1.78 -0.43
C HIS A 62 3.54 1.65 -1.48
N ALA A 63 2.61 2.61 -1.52
CA ALA A 63 1.50 2.64 -2.46
C ALA A 63 1.96 2.57 -3.92
N ILE A 64 2.99 3.34 -4.30
CA ILE A 64 3.55 3.31 -5.67
C ILE A 64 4.11 1.93 -6.00
N VAL A 65 4.89 1.34 -5.08
CA VAL A 65 5.53 0.04 -5.29
C VAL A 65 4.47 -1.07 -5.40
N VAL A 66 3.52 -1.14 -4.48
CA VAL A 66 2.49 -2.19 -4.52
C VAL A 66 1.56 -2.02 -5.70
N ALA A 67 1.19 -0.79 -6.09
CA ALA A 67 0.38 -0.54 -7.27
C ALA A 67 1.09 -1.03 -8.55
N ALA A 68 2.38 -0.72 -8.70
CA ALA A 68 3.16 -1.15 -9.86
C ALA A 68 3.30 -2.68 -9.94
N VAL A 69 3.63 -3.33 -8.82
CA VAL A 69 3.76 -4.80 -8.75
C VAL A 69 2.40 -5.48 -8.97
N SER A 70 1.33 -4.98 -8.36
CA SER A 70 -0.02 -5.49 -8.56
C SER A 70 -0.48 -5.34 -10.00
N PHE A 71 -0.25 -4.18 -10.64
CA PHE A 71 -0.58 -3.97 -12.04
C PHE A 71 0.19 -4.96 -12.93
N TYR A 72 1.48 -5.13 -12.70
CA TYR A 72 2.29 -6.10 -13.44
C TYR A 72 1.74 -7.52 -13.29
N LEU A 73 1.50 -7.99 -12.06
CA LEU A 73 1.02 -9.35 -11.84
C LEU A 73 -0.40 -9.59 -12.37
N LEU A 74 -1.31 -8.62 -12.18
CA LEU A 74 -2.71 -8.74 -12.59
C LEU A 74 -2.93 -8.57 -14.09
N VAL A 75 -2.23 -7.63 -14.73
CA VAL A 75 -2.50 -7.21 -16.12
C VAL A 75 -1.46 -7.76 -17.08
N VAL A 76 -0.18 -7.57 -16.77
CA VAL A 76 0.92 -7.84 -17.71
C VAL A 76 1.34 -9.31 -17.70
N SER A 77 1.45 -9.90 -16.52
CA SER A 77 1.93 -11.27 -16.34
C SER A 77 0.88 -12.33 -16.74
N ASP A 78 1.37 -13.55 -16.98
CA ASP A 78 0.53 -14.72 -17.28
C ASP A 78 -0.02 -15.42 -16.03
N LEU A 79 0.33 -14.94 -14.83
CA LEU A 79 0.05 -15.61 -13.54
C LEU A 79 -1.45 -15.96 -13.38
N PHE A 80 -2.33 -15.03 -13.75
CA PHE A 80 -3.78 -15.18 -13.59
C PHE A 80 -4.55 -15.36 -14.90
N LYS A 81 -3.89 -15.61 -16.05
CA LYS A 81 -4.60 -15.84 -17.33
C LYS A 81 -5.27 -17.23 -17.37
N SER A 82 -6.44 -17.37 -17.98
CA SER A 82 -7.08 -18.68 -18.20
C SER A 82 -6.19 -19.62 -19.01
N GLY A 83 -6.27 -20.92 -18.73
CA GLY A 83 -5.64 -21.97 -19.54
C GLY A 83 -4.13 -22.19 -19.35
N THR A 84 -3.43 -21.39 -18.54
CA THR A 84 -1.97 -21.48 -18.41
C THR A 84 -1.45 -22.57 -17.46
N GLN A 85 -2.24 -23.03 -16.47
CA GLN A 85 -1.72 -23.84 -15.36
C GLN A 85 -2.62 -25.02 -14.93
N GLY A 86 -3.79 -25.23 -15.53
CA GLY A 86 -4.74 -26.28 -15.09
C GLY A 86 -5.34 -26.09 -13.69
N GLU A 87 -4.80 -25.17 -12.88
CA GLU A 87 -5.26 -24.85 -11.53
C GLU A 87 -6.26 -23.67 -11.50
N PHE A 88 -7.17 -23.72 -10.52
CA PHE A 88 -8.07 -22.60 -10.21
C PHE A 88 -7.27 -21.33 -9.88
N VAL A 89 -7.71 -20.19 -10.43
CA VAL A 89 -7.08 -18.87 -10.25
C VAL A 89 -6.84 -18.52 -8.77
N ILE A 90 -7.72 -18.94 -7.88
CA ILE A 90 -7.61 -18.72 -6.44
C ILE A 90 -6.39 -19.39 -5.80
N ASN A 91 -5.85 -20.46 -6.39
CA ASN A 91 -4.69 -21.20 -5.86
C ASN A 91 -3.36 -20.70 -6.45
N ARG A 92 -3.39 -19.72 -7.35
CA ARG A 92 -2.18 -19.26 -8.05
C ARG A 92 -1.47 -18.20 -7.23
N LYS A 93 -0.17 -18.38 -7.05
CA LYS A 93 0.74 -17.45 -6.39
C LYS A 93 2.08 -17.39 -7.13
N SER A 94 2.91 -16.43 -6.76
CA SER A 94 4.27 -16.29 -7.26
C SER A 94 5.21 -15.83 -6.14
N PHE A 95 6.51 -16.06 -6.31
CA PHE A 95 7.53 -15.50 -5.42
C PHE A 95 7.37 -13.98 -5.24
N LEU A 96 7.07 -13.26 -6.33
CA LEU A 96 6.88 -11.81 -6.29
C LEU A 96 5.64 -11.40 -5.50
N SER A 97 4.52 -12.14 -5.60
CA SER A 97 3.34 -11.89 -4.78
C SER A 97 3.60 -12.16 -3.29
N ASP A 98 4.32 -13.23 -2.95
CA ASP A 98 4.66 -13.55 -1.55
C ASP A 98 5.55 -12.44 -0.96
N THR A 99 6.53 -11.98 -1.75
CA THR A 99 7.45 -10.90 -1.38
C THR A 99 6.71 -9.59 -1.11
N ILE A 100 5.84 -9.15 -2.03
CA ILE A 100 5.14 -7.87 -1.88
C ILE A 100 4.12 -7.89 -0.75
N PHE A 101 3.53 -9.05 -0.46
CA PHE A 101 2.65 -9.26 0.70
C PHE A 101 3.43 -9.16 2.00
N GLY A 102 4.59 -9.82 2.09
CA GLY A 102 5.47 -9.68 3.25
C GLY A 102 5.90 -8.23 3.50
N ILE A 103 6.36 -7.53 2.46
CA ILE A 103 6.69 -6.09 2.55
C ILE A 103 5.49 -5.27 3.03
N SER A 104 4.29 -5.58 2.53
CA SER A 104 3.06 -4.87 2.91
C SER A 104 2.67 -5.14 4.36
N LEU A 105 2.86 -6.35 4.89
CA LEU A 105 2.70 -6.64 6.32
C LEU A 105 3.65 -5.80 7.18
N GLY A 106 4.92 -5.69 6.80
CA GLY A 106 5.89 -4.83 7.49
C GLY A 106 5.51 -3.36 7.47
N TYR A 107 4.99 -2.88 6.34
CA TYR A 107 4.44 -1.53 6.18
C TYR A 107 3.23 -1.29 7.09
N PHE A 108 2.18 -2.11 6.97
CA PHE A 108 0.94 -1.93 7.75
C PHE A 108 1.21 -2.06 9.25
N LEU A 109 2.13 -2.92 9.68
CA LEU A 109 2.54 -3.03 11.08
C LEU A 109 3.21 -1.74 11.56
N SER A 110 4.12 -1.17 10.76
CA SER A 110 4.83 0.07 11.10
C SER A 110 3.88 1.26 11.17
N ASP A 111 2.95 1.38 10.20
CA ASP A 111 2.00 2.49 10.18
C ASP A 111 0.95 2.35 11.29
N LEU A 112 0.45 1.13 11.54
CA LEU A 112 -0.45 0.89 12.66
C LEU A 112 0.21 1.21 14.01
N ALA A 113 1.48 0.84 14.19
CA ALA A 113 2.22 1.18 15.40
C ALA A 113 2.28 2.70 15.62
N MET A 114 2.52 3.48 14.55
CA MET A 114 2.51 4.94 14.61
C MET A 114 1.11 5.49 14.91
N ILE A 115 0.07 4.99 14.26
CA ILE A 115 -1.33 5.37 14.48
C ILE A 115 -1.72 5.15 15.95
N LEU A 116 -1.41 3.97 16.51
CA LEU A 116 -1.72 3.64 17.90
C LEU A 116 -0.92 4.51 18.87
N TRP A 117 0.37 4.76 18.59
CA TRP A 117 1.23 5.57 19.45
C TRP A 117 0.76 7.03 19.55
N HIS A 118 0.20 7.56 18.47
CA HIS A 118 -0.29 8.94 18.40
C HIS A 118 -1.82 9.02 18.34
N PHE A 119 -2.53 7.96 18.73
CA PHE A 119 -3.99 7.93 18.65
C PHE A 119 -4.62 8.99 19.56
N PRO A 120 -5.66 9.73 19.12
CA PRO A 120 -6.35 9.67 17.82
C PRO A 120 -5.82 10.69 16.77
N SER A 121 -4.63 11.26 16.97
CA SER A 121 -4.14 12.41 16.19
C SER A 121 -3.71 12.06 14.76
N LEU A 122 -3.20 10.85 14.51
CA LEU A 122 -2.79 10.39 13.16
C LEU A 122 -3.88 9.66 12.38
N GLY A 123 -4.98 9.27 13.04
CA GLY A 123 -6.06 8.52 12.41
C GLY A 123 -7.11 8.07 13.42
N GLY A 124 -8.35 7.90 12.94
CA GLY A 124 -9.47 7.38 13.73
C GLY A 124 -9.52 5.85 13.79
N LYS A 125 -10.61 5.34 14.38
CA LYS A 125 -10.83 3.88 14.56
C LYS A 125 -10.93 3.15 13.22
N GLU A 126 -11.43 3.82 12.19
CA GLU A 126 -11.50 3.34 10.82
C GLU A 126 -10.11 2.98 10.25
N TYR A 127 -9.06 3.75 10.59
CA TYR A 127 -7.70 3.44 10.16
C TYR A 127 -7.17 2.19 10.86
N VAL A 128 -7.44 2.05 12.17
CA VAL A 128 -7.06 0.86 12.95
C VAL A 128 -7.72 -0.39 12.39
N LEU A 129 -9.03 -0.32 12.11
CA LEU A 129 -9.79 -1.42 11.51
C LEU A 129 -9.28 -1.74 10.10
N HIS A 130 -9.05 -0.73 9.26
CA HIS A 130 -8.51 -0.90 7.92
C HIS A 130 -7.16 -1.64 7.96
N HIS A 131 -6.21 -1.19 8.78
CA HIS A 131 -4.89 -1.81 8.89
C HIS A 131 -4.97 -3.24 9.43
N GLY A 132 -5.80 -3.46 10.45
CA GLY A 132 -6.02 -4.79 11.04
C GLY A 132 -6.59 -5.79 10.01
N LEU A 133 -7.63 -5.38 9.28
CA LEU A 133 -8.26 -6.21 8.25
C LEU A 133 -7.31 -6.49 7.07
N SER A 134 -6.53 -5.47 6.65
CA SER A 134 -5.55 -5.61 5.59
C SER A 134 -4.45 -6.60 5.97
N MET A 135 -3.86 -6.47 7.17
CA MET A 135 -2.85 -7.42 7.65
C MET A 135 -3.41 -8.83 7.81
N PHE A 136 -4.60 -8.96 8.40
CA PHE A 136 -5.24 -10.26 8.57
C PHE A 136 -5.48 -10.96 7.23
N SER A 137 -6.00 -10.24 6.24
CA SER A 137 -6.27 -10.77 4.89
C SER A 137 -4.98 -11.19 4.18
N ILE A 138 -3.94 -10.35 4.24
CA ILE A 138 -2.63 -10.67 3.65
C ILE A 138 -2.00 -11.89 4.33
N PHE A 139 -2.02 -11.95 5.66
CA PHE A 139 -1.49 -13.06 6.42
C PHE A 139 -2.20 -14.38 6.09
N LEU A 140 -3.54 -14.37 6.04
CA LEU A 140 -4.32 -15.54 5.65
C LEU A 140 -4.00 -15.98 4.22
N SER A 141 -3.83 -15.04 3.28
CA SER A 141 -3.45 -15.34 1.91
C SER A 141 -2.07 -16.02 1.83
N LEU A 142 -1.07 -15.51 2.56
CA LEU A 142 0.26 -16.11 2.64
C LEU A 142 0.21 -17.55 3.20
N VAL A 143 -0.39 -17.73 4.39
CA VAL A 143 -0.43 -19.03 5.08
C VAL A 143 -1.22 -20.08 4.29
N SER A 144 -2.30 -19.67 3.64
CA SER A 144 -3.11 -20.57 2.81
C SER A 144 -2.52 -20.80 1.41
N GLY A 145 -1.68 -19.89 0.92
CA GLY A 145 -1.21 -19.86 -0.47
C GLY A 145 -2.31 -19.55 -1.49
N LYS A 146 -3.42 -18.96 -1.03
CA LYS A 146 -4.63 -18.75 -1.83
C LYS A 146 -5.03 -17.29 -1.85
N ALA A 147 -5.90 -16.95 -2.81
CA ALA A 147 -6.50 -15.63 -2.96
C ALA A 147 -5.52 -14.48 -3.22
N HIS A 148 -4.30 -14.78 -3.71
CA HIS A 148 -3.29 -13.76 -4.02
C HIS A 148 -3.80 -12.72 -5.01
N MET A 149 -4.59 -13.13 -6.01
CA MET A 149 -5.22 -12.21 -6.96
C MET A 149 -6.07 -11.14 -6.26
N TYR A 150 -6.89 -11.53 -5.30
CA TYR A 150 -7.78 -10.59 -4.58
C TYR A 150 -6.99 -9.62 -3.70
N ILE A 151 -5.94 -10.11 -3.03
CA ILE A 151 -5.04 -9.23 -2.27
C ILE A 151 -4.33 -8.25 -3.20
N LEU A 152 -3.83 -8.70 -4.36
CA LEU A 152 -3.21 -7.81 -5.34
C LEU A 152 -4.19 -6.76 -5.88
N MET A 153 -5.47 -7.13 -6.07
CA MET A 153 -6.52 -6.19 -6.48
C MET A 153 -6.77 -5.13 -5.41
N ILE A 154 -6.79 -5.52 -4.13
CA ILE A 154 -6.88 -4.58 -3.00
C ILE A 154 -5.65 -3.69 -2.97
N LEU A 155 -4.43 -4.24 -3.07
CA LEU A 155 -3.20 -3.45 -3.11
C LEU A 155 -3.12 -2.52 -4.33
N LEU A 156 -3.78 -2.85 -5.45
CA LEU A 156 -3.86 -1.96 -6.60
C LEU A 156 -4.68 -0.69 -6.28
N THR A 157 -5.64 -0.74 -5.36
CA THR A 157 -6.45 0.44 -4.99
C THR A 157 -5.65 1.51 -4.24
N GLU A 158 -4.51 1.13 -3.65
CA GLU A 158 -3.52 2.06 -3.06
C GLU A 158 -2.93 3.02 -4.11
N THR A 159 -3.13 2.79 -5.41
CA THR A 159 -2.77 3.77 -6.48
C THR A 159 -3.33 5.17 -6.21
N THR A 160 -4.43 5.28 -5.47
CA THR A 160 -5.02 6.58 -5.10
C THR A 160 -4.34 7.26 -3.91
N THR A 161 -3.61 6.53 -3.07
CA THR A 161 -2.96 7.00 -1.84
C THR A 161 -1.95 8.15 -2.08
N PRO A 162 -1.08 8.12 -3.11
CA PRO A 162 -0.22 9.25 -3.45
C PRO A 162 -0.99 10.56 -3.69
N PHE A 163 -2.16 10.50 -4.32
CA PHE A 163 -2.99 11.67 -4.60
C PHE A 163 -3.67 12.20 -3.33
N VAL A 164 -4.10 11.31 -2.43
CA VAL A 164 -4.62 11.68 -1.10
C VAL A 164 -3.54 12.40 -0.28
N ASN A 165 -2.33 11.83 -0.25
CA ASN A 165 -1.20 12.42 0.48
C ASN A 165 -0.76 13.76 -0.13
N LEU A 166 -0.67 13.86 -1.46
CA LEU A 166 -0.36 15.13 -2.13
C LEU A 166 -1.40 16.20 -1.82
N ARG A 167 -2.70 15.85 -1.82
CA ARG A 167 -3.76 16.79 -1.46
C ARG A 167 -3.60 17.31 -0.04
N TRP A 168 -3.25 16.42 0.90
CA TRP A 168 -2.98 16.80 2.29
C TRP A 168 -1.76 17.71 2.42
N TYR A 169 -0.66 17.43 1.70
CA TYR A 169 0.52 18.31 1.68
C TYR A 169 0.19 19.71 1.16
N LEU A 170 -0.60 19.80 0.09
CA LEU A 170 -1.03 21.07 -0.49
C LEU A 170 -1.99 21.82 0.44
N ASP A 171 -2.90 21.12 1.12
CA ASP A 171 -3.78 21.71 2.15
C ASP A 171 -2.95 22.34 3.26
N LEU A 172 -2.02 21.57 3.84
CA LEU A 172 -1.17 22.02 4.92
C LEU A 172 -0.27 23.20 4.52
N ALA A 173 0.13 23.25 3.24
CA ALA A 173 0.89 24.37 2.68
C ALA A 173 0.03 25.60 2.32
N GLY A 174 -1.29 25.57 2.57
CA GLY A 174 -2.21 26.66 2.24
C GLY A 174 -2.52 26.79 0.74
N GLN A 175 -2.31 25.74 -0.06
CA GLN A 175 -2.38 25.76 -1.53
C GLN A 175 -3.68 25.18 -2.11
N LYS A 176 -4.80 25.24 -1.38
CA LYS A 176 -6.11 24.72 -1.86
C LYS A 176 -6.62 25.38 -3.14
N SER A 177 -6.26 26.63 -3.37
CA SER A 177 -6.66 27.40 -4.56
C SER A 177 -5.75 27.16 -5.77
N SER A 178 -4.70 26.35 -5.65
CA SER A 178 -3.77 26.08 -6.75
C SER A 178 -4.38 25.15 -7.82
N ASN A 179 -3.97 25.35 -9.08
CA ASN A 179 -4.32 24.43 -10.17
C ASN A 179 -3.84 22.99 -9.89
N LEU A 180 -2.69 22.83 -9.21
CA LEU A 180 -2.18 21.52 -8.82
C LEU A 180 -3.14 20.79 -7.87
N TYR A 181 -3.70 21.50 -6.88
CA TYR A 181 -4.71 20.92 -5.97
C TYR A 181 -5.99 20.50 -6.69
N LEU A 182 -6.41 21.27 -7.71
CA LEU A 182 -7.55 20.94 -8.56
C LEU A 182 -7.27 19.71 -9.43
N TYR A 183 -6.19 19.71 -10.22
CA TYR A 183 -5.83 18.59 -11.10
C TYR A 183 -5.58 17.30 -10.31
N ASN A 184 -4.93 17.39 -9.15
CA ASN A 184 -4.78 16.25 -8.25
C ASN A 184 -6.14 15.71 -7.77
N GLY A 185 -7.10 16.60 -7.47
CA GLY A 185 -8.46 16.19 -7.10
C GLY A 185 -9.20 15.48 -8.24
N VAL A 186 -9.06 15.97 -9.47
CA VAL A 186 -9.64 15.31 -10.66
C VAL A 186 -8.98 13.94 -10.90
N ALA A 187 -7.65 13.86 -10.82
CA ALA A 187 -6.92 12.60 -10.98
C ALA A 187 -7.29 11.57 -9.89
N LEU A 188 -7.44 12.01 -8.64
CA LEU A 188 -7.92 11.18 -7.54
C LEU A 188 -9.33 10.63 -7.83
N PHE A 189 -10.25 11.48 -8.28
CA PHE A 189 -11.62 11.06 -8.61
C PHE A 189 -11.65 10.04 -9.77
N LEU A 190 -10.90 10.29 -10.84
CA LEU A 190 -10.83 9.36 -11.97
C LEU A 190 -10.13 8.04 -11.60
N GLY A 191 -9.05 8.10 -10.81
CA GLY A 191 -8.38 6.92 -10.29
C GLY A 191 -9.30 6.08 -9.40
N TRP A 192 -10.14 6.73 -8.59
CA TRP A 192 -11.17 6.07 -7.80
C TRP A 192 -12.20 5.34 -8.69
N MET A 193 -12.70 6.00 -9.74
CA MET A 193 -13.64 5.39 -10.70
C MET A 193 -13.06 4.12 -11.36
N VAL A 194 -11.82 4.20 -11.84
CA VAL A 194 -11.20 3.10 -12.61
C VAL A 194 -10.74 1.96 -11.70
N VAL A 195 -10.07 2.28 -10.60
CA VAL A 195 -9.36 1.29 -9.79
C VAL A 195 -10.15 0.86 -8.56
N GLN A 196 -11.19 1.57 -8.13
CA GLN A 196 -12.00 1.15 -6.97
C GLN A 196 -13.36 0.57 -7.34
N LEU A 197 -14.01 1.03 -8.42
CA LEU A 197 -15.32 0.47 -8.82
C LEU A 197 -15.21 -0.77 -9.71
N HIS A 198 -14.17 -0.89 -10.53
CA HIS A 198 -14.12 -1.89 -11.59
C HIS A 198 -13.33 -3.17 -11.32
N PRO A 199 -12.28 -3.26 -10.46
CA PRO A 199 -11.46 -4.46 -10.45
C PRO A 199 -12.23 -5.72 -10.03
N VAL A 200 -13.08 -5.62 -9.00
CA VAL A 200 -13.82 -6.78 -8.45
C VAL A 200 -14.73 -7.42 -9.50
N VAL A 201 -15.27 -6.62 -10.44
CA VAL A 201 -16.16 -7.07 -11.52
C VAL A 201 -15.39 -7.35 -12.81
N PHE A 202 -14.32 -6.62 -13.12
CA PHE A 202 -13.59 -6.80 -14.38
C PHE A 202 -12.74 -8.07 -14.37
N PHE A 203 -12.03 -8.33 -13.27
CA PHE A 203 -11.10 -9.45 -13.18
C PHE A 203 -11.76 -10.80 -12.87
N SER A 204 -12.99 -10.80 -12.36
CA SER A 204 -13.78 -12.01 -12.13
C SER A 204 -14.49 -12.51 -13.40
N TRP A 205 -14.57 -11.70 -14.46
CA TRP A 205 -15.28 -12.02 -15.71
C TRP A 205 -14.39 -12.17 -16.95
N ILE A 206 -13.16 -11.63 -16.94
CA ILE A 206 -12.35 -11.47 -18.17
C ILE A 206 -11.11 -12.38 -18.22
N LYS A 207 -10.76 -13.07 -17.13
CA LYS A 207 -9.65 -14.02 -17.12
C LYS A 207 -10.09 -15.43 -16.76
#